data_AF-A0A7W0W724-F1
#
_entry.id   AF-A0A7W0W724-F1
#
_cell.length_a   1.000
_cell.length_b   1.000
_cell.length_c   1.000
_cell.angle_alpha   90.00
_cell.angle_beta   90.00
_cell.angle_gamma   90.00
#
_symmetry.space_group_name_H-M   'P 1'
#
loop_
_entity.id
_entity.type
_entity.pdbx_description
1 polymer ?
#
loop_
_entity_poly.entity_id
_entity_poly.type
_entity_poly.pdbx_seq_one_letter_code
_entity_poly.pdbx_strand_id
1 'polypeptide(L)' 'MDDFLRRAAADLHIEVVDAGPNAWTLTIPGSLARVFGKETINVTTDKQMAALDPEMQLLSPNSS' A
#
# COMPACT_ATOMS: atom_id res chain seq x y z
N MET A 1 12.07 -3.85 0.66
CA MET A 1 10.88 -2.99 0.53
C MET A 1 9.63 -3.76 0.92
N ASP A 2 9.37 -4.91 0.29
CA ASP A 2 8.27 -5.83 0.68
C ASP A 2 8.27 -6.17 2.18
N ASP A 3 9.43 -6.56 2.74
CA ASP A 3 9.59 -6.83 4.18
C ASP A 3 9.22 -5.63 5.08
N PHE A 4 9.63 -4.43 4.69
CA PHE A 4 9.29 -3.21 5.42
C PHE A 4 7.79 -2.93 5.39
N LEU A 5 7.16 -3.02 4.20
CA LEU A 5 5.73 -2.80 4.04
C LEU A 5 4.93 -3.80 4.87
N ARG A 6 5.27 -5.09 4.80
CA ARG A 6 4.62 -6.13 5.59
C ARG A 6 4.79 -5.92 7.10
N ARG A 7 5.98 -5.50 7.53
CA ARG A 7 6.24 -5.26 8.95
C ARG A 7 5.51 -4.03 9.48
N ALA A 8 5.52 -2.93 8.73
CA ALA A 8 4.77 -1.72 9.09
C ALA A 8 3.25 -1.98 9.07
N ALA A 9 2.77 -2.74 8.09
CA ALA A 9 1.37 -3.12 8.01
C ALA A 9 0.96 -4.04 9.18
N ALA A 10 1.81 -5.01 9.55
CA ALA A 10 1.55 -5.89 10.69
C ALA A 10 1.43 -5.12 12.02
N ASP A 11 2.26 -4.10 12.24
CA ASP A 11 2.19 -3.23 13.41
C ASP A 11 0.86 -2.46 13.49
N LEU A 12 0.35 -2.03 12.34
CA LEU A 12 -0.92 -1.31 12.21
C LEU A 12 -2.14 -2.21 11.99
N HIS A 13 -1.98 -3.54 12.06
CA HIS A 13 -3.01 -4.53 11.73
C HIS A 13 -3.64 -4.34 10.32
N ILE A 14 -2.85 -3.84 9.38
CA ILE A 14 -3.20 -3.71 7.97
C ILE A 14 -2.88 -5.04 7.27
N GLU A 15 -3.84 -5.58 6.54
CA GLU A 15 -3.61 -6.77 5.72
C GLU A 15 -2.92 -6.37 4.41
N VAL A 16 -1.88 -7.11 4.02
CA VAL A 16 -1.14 -6.89 2.77
C VAL A 16 -1.34 -8.10 1.86
N VAL A 17 -2.06 -7.88 0.77
CA VAL A 17 -2.29 -8.88 -0.27
C VAL A 17 -1.40 -8.58 -1.46
N ASP A 18 -0.74 -9.60 -1.99
CA ASP A 18 0.08 -9.47 -3.19
C ASP A 18 -0.83 -9.31 -4.42
N ALA A 19 -0.67 -8.22 -5.15
CA ALA A 19 -1.50 -7.87 -6.30
C ALA A 19 -0.75 -8.05 -7.64
N GLY A 20 0.53 -8.43 -7.59
CA GLY A 20 1.38 -8.62 -8.76
C GLY A 20 2.81 -8.12 -8.55
N PRO A 21 3.62 -8.14 -9.61
CA PRO A 21 5.02 -7.73 -9.51
C PRO A 21 5.12 -6.28 -9.05
N ASN A 22 5.75 -6.06 -7.90
CA ASN A 22 5.93 -4.75 -7.26
C ASN A 22 4.63 -4.04 -6.88
N ALA A 23 3.51 -4.76 -6.72
CA ALA A 23 2.20 -4.20 -6.40
C ALA A 23 1.52 -4.97 -5.27
N TRP A 24 0.90 -4.23 -4.35
CA TRP A 24 0.20 -4.78 -3.19
C TRP A 24 -1.13 -4.07 -2.98
N THR A 25 -2.08 -4.78 -2.41
CA THR A 25 -3.33 -4.22 -1.90
C THR A 25 -3.27 -4.21 -0.39
N LEU A 26 -3.46 -3.04 0.20
CA LEU A 26 -3.49 -2.80 1.64
C LEU A 26 -4.94 -2.69 2.10
N THR A 27 -5.38 -3.57 3.00
CA THR A 27 -6.71 -3.49 3.61
C THR A 27 -6.57 -2.91 5.02
N ILE A 28 -7.13 -1.72 5.18
CA ILE A 28 -7.09 -0.94 6.41
C ILE A 28 -8.23 -1.42 7.32
N PRO A 29 -7.94 -1.79 8.58
CA PRO A 29 -8.98 -2.22 9.51
C PRO A 29 -9.98 -1.08 9.78
N GLY A 30 -11.24 -1.41 10.00
CA GLY A 30 -12.35 -0.44 10.10
C GLY A 30 -12.14 0.68 11.14
N SER A 31 -11.36 0.43 12.20
CA SER A 31 -10.95 1.44 13.18
C SER A 31 -10.10 2.55 12.57
N LEU A 32 -9.20 2.21 11.65
CA LEU A 32 -8.33 3.13 10.92
C LEU A 32 -9.00 3.66 9.65
N ALA A 33 -9.85 2.86 8.99
CA ALA A 33 -10.57 3.27 7.79
C ALA A 33 -11.44 4.52 8.02
N ARG A 34 -11.97 4.70 9.24
CA ARG A 34 -12.70 5.91 9.63
C ARG A 34 -11.85 7.18 9.62
N VAL A 35 -10.55 7.06 9.84
CA VAL A 35 -9.60 8.18 9.87
C VAL A 35 -9.04 8.45 8.47
N PHE A 36 -8.67 7.40 7.75
CA PHE A 36 -8.07 7.51 6.41
C PHE A 36 -9.12 7.69 5.30
N GLY A 37 -10.40 7.42 5.58
CA GLY A 37 -11.50 7.55 4.61
C GLY A 37 -11.47 6.52 3.48
N LYS A 38 -10.58 5.52 3.56
CA LYS A 38 -10.42 4.43 2.59
C LYS A 38 -10.19 3.13 3.34
N GLU A 39 -10.90 2.09 2.92
CA GLU A 39 -10.77 0.73 3.46
C GLU A 39 -9.68 -0.07 2.72
N THR A 40 -9.49 0.21 1.43
CA THR A 40 -8.52 -0.50 0.59
C THR A 40 -7.67 0.49 -0.19
N ILE A 41 -6.37 0.23 -0.27
CA ILE A 41 -5.42 1.05 -1.03
C ILE A 41 -4.53 0.14 -1.87
N ASN A 42 -4.47 0.38 -3.17
CA ASN A 42 -3.51 -0.28 -4.05
C ASN A 42 -2.23 0.53 -4.10
N VAL A 43 -1.11 -0.14 -3.89
CA VAL A 43 0.20 0.48 -3.84
C VAL A 43 1.18 -0.24 -4.76
N THR A 44 2.12 0.50 -5.34
CA THR A 44 3.20 -0.06 -6.16
C THR A 44 4.50 0.67 -5.91
N THR A 45 5.62 -0.01 -6.10
CA THR A 45 6.94 0.66 -6.17
C THR A 45 7.34 1.00 -7.60
N ASP A 46 6.58 0.58 -8.60
CA ASP A 46 6.84 0.86 -10.01
C ASP A 46 6.18 2.17 -10.44
N LYS A 47 7.03 3.13 -10.90
CA LYS A 47 6.57 4.45 -11.32
C LYS A 47 5.72 4.42 -12.59
N GLN A 48 5.95 3.48 -13.50
CA GLN A 48 5.21 3.39 -14.74
C GLN A 48 3.81 2.84 -14.47
N MET A 49 3.68 1.81 -13.63
CA MET A 49 2.40 1.28 -13.20
C MET A 49 1.56 2.35 -12.49
N ALA A 50 2.15 3.09 -11.55
CA ALA A 50 1.45 4.21 -10.88
C ALA A 50 1.06 5.36 -11.82
N ALA A 51 1.77 5.53 -12.95
CA ALA A 51 1.42 6.53 -13.95
C ALA A 51 0.30 6.05 -14.90
N LEU A 52 0.17 4.74 -15.09
CA LEU A 52 -0.84 4.11 -15.94
C LEU A 52 -2.18 3.93 -15.20
N ASP A 53 -2.13 3.66 -13.89
CA ASP A 53 -3.31 3.47 -13.05
C ASP A 53 -3.44 4.60 -12.01
N PRO A 54 -4.46 5.47 -12.12
CA PRO A 54 -4.61 6.63 -11.23
C PRO A 54 -5.06 6.26 -9.80
N GLU A 55 -5.52 5.03 -9.57
CA GLU A 55 -5.93 4.54 -8.25
C GLU A 55 -4.75 3.92 -7.48
N MET A 56 -3.69 3.54 -8.19
CA MET A 56 -2.49 2.95 -7.64
C MET A 56 -1.53 4.01 -7.08
N GLN A 57 -1.22 3.91 -5.79
CA GLN A 57 -0.31 4.84 -5.12
C GLN A 57 1.15 4.40 -5.24
N LEU A 58 2.00 5.30 -5.69
CA LEU A 58 3.44 5.06 -5.74
C LEU A 58 4.06 5.13 -4.33
N LEU A 59 4.48 3.97 -3.83
CA LEU A 59 5.36 3.87 -2.66
C LEU A 59 6.80 4.13 -3.08
N SER A 60 7.23 5.37 -2.87
CA SER A 60 8.64 5.73 -2.98
C SER A 60 9.26 5.67 -1.59
N PRO A 61 10.44 5.05 -1.40
CA PRO A 61 11.21 5.34 -0.21
C PRO A 61 11.52 6.84 -0.26
N ASN A 62 11.11 7.60 0.75
CA ASN A 62 11.56 8.99 0.87
C ASN A 62 13.08 8.93 1.03
N SER A 63 13.82 9.13 -0.08
CA SER A 63 15.26 9.36 -0.03
C SER A 63 15.48 10.64 0.76
N SER A 64 15.85 10.48 2.03
CA SER A 64 16.48 11.55 2.81
C SER A 64 17.83 11.93 2.20
#